data_AF-A0A938UM24-F1
#
_entry.id   AF-A0A938UM24-F1
#
_cell.length_a   1.000
_cell.length_b   1.000
_cell.length_c   1.000
_cell.angle_alpha   90.00
_cell.angle_beta   90.00
_cell.angle_gamma   90.00
#
_symmetry.space_group_name_H-M   'P 1'
#
loop_
_entity.id
_entity.type
_entity.pdbx_description
1 polymer ?
#
loop_
_entity_poly.entity_id
_entity_poly.type
_entity_poly.pdbx_seq_one_letter_code
_entity_poly.pdbx_strand_id
1 'polypeptide(L)'
;MPTGPLPRYFVADAGEPRALPQPQAATLCEAVDVVTLGDARGPATCAVVRDLAGRLLLCPEAVAQADATLKPLLVHAEIARGAPPRFVQASSLWLFVPGAAELPEDGEPAAAPIQLLGTLHGPFGPGPTAAFAIEGRLTVRRGDWLLGLLRGHDRPFALGRTGEGHIGHALLPGGDPAQTVDGKDLVLAYPLFPSSADGPLGNGALVAQWLEELLHNLQAAVRAVRTDLPFAQALVPVADRGAIEARLVGQGFAVRGDQAVRDRLFVRDDVVTLPQVATLENLLDCGRSALEALLGFGYPDTWARALHGRVGASAGRIPVVLARPAERGEPAAAAERPPPPRKPSAAADWMADFAELPRAADAPKIAPRAPATTPPPARRTSRPAPPAPAENPDWMKDFE
;
A
#
# COMPACT_ATOMS: atom_id res chain seq x y z
N MET A 1 7.29 27.12 -8.95
CA MET A 1 7.36 25.89 -9.78
C MET A 1 8.54 25.05 -9.32
N PRO A 2 8.38 23.73 -9.15
CA PRO A 2 9.50 22.83 -8.87
C PRO A 2 10.48 22.83 -10.05
N THR A 3 11.77 22.67 -9.77
CA THR A 3 12.85 22.72 -10.78
C THR A 3 13.17 21.36 -11.41
N GLY A 4 12.51 20.28 -10.95
CA GLY A 4 12.55 18.95 -11.54
C GLY A 4 11.13 18.45 -11.89
N PRO A 5 11.02 17.42 -12.75
CA PRO A 5 9.74 16.79 -13.06
C PRO A 5 9.13 16.12 -11.83
N LEU A 6 7.80 16.04 -11.78
CA LEU A 6 7.06 15.17 -10.86
C LEU A 6 7.19 13.70 -11.32
N PRO A 7 6.89 12.71 -10.47
CA PRO A 7 6.74 11.33 -10.89
C PRO A 7 5.78 11.21 -12.08
N ARG A 8 6.12 10.38 -13.08
CA ARG A 8 5.42 10.24 -14.36
C ARG A 8 3.92 9.94 -14.21
N TYR A 9 3.56 9.18 -13.16
CA TYR A 9 2.18 8.77 -12.89
C TYR A 9 1.50 9.58 -11.78
N PHE A 10 2.10 10.70 -11.36
CA PHE A 10 1.52 11.62 -10.38
C PHE A 10 0.87 12.83 -11.06
N VAL A 11 -0.42 13.03 -10.79
CA VAL A 11 -1.20 14.19 -11.23
C VAL A 11 -1.43 15.09 -10.01
N ALA A 12 -0.83 16.29 -10.02
CA ALA A 12 -1.06 17.28 -8.99
C ALA A 12 -2.50 17.83 -9.06
N ASP A 13 -3.11 18.05 -7.89
CA ASP A 13 -4.36 18.81 -7.78
C ASP A 13 -4.11 20.31 -8.03
N ALA A 14 -5.20 21.08 -8.16
CA ALA A 14 -5.16 22.51 -8.40
C ALA A 14 -4.71 23.30 -7.14
N GLY A 15 -3.42 23.24 -6.83
CA GLY A 15 -2.79 23.94 -5.71
C GLY A 15 -1.31 24.21 -5.96
N GLU A 16 -0.77 25.25 -5.31
CA GLU A 16 0.66 25.55 -5.43
C GLU A 16 1.51 24.61 -4.57
N PRO A 17 2.63 24.07 -5.10
CA PRO A 17 3.56 23.25 -4.31
C PRO A 17 4.12 24.05 -3.13
N ARG A 18 3.94 23.53 -1.91
CA ARG A 18 4.40 24.16 -0.67
C ARG A 18 5.85 23.77 -0.40
N ALA A 19 6.76 24.74 -0.32
CA ALA A 19 8.15 24.46 0.04
C ALA A 19 8.24 23.73 1.40
N LEU A 20 9.06 22.68 1.48
CA LEU A 20 9.34 22.02 2.75
C LEU A 20 10.40 22.80 3.52
N PRO A 21 10.27 22.91 4.86
CA PRO A 21 11.30 23.53 5.67
C PRO A 21 12.59 22.70 5.57
N GLN A 22 13.74 23.35 5.77
CA GLN A 22 14.95 22.60 6.09
C GLN A 22 14.73 21.87 7.42
N PRO A 23 15.06 20.58 7.54
CA PRO A 23 14.83 19.84 8.76
C PRO A 23 15.72 20.37 9.89
N GLN A 24 15.10 21.05 10.85
CA GLN A 24 15.75 21.49 12.09
C GLN A 24 15.29 20.59 13.23
N ALA A 25 16.18 20.23 14.16
CA ALA A 25 15.85 19.28 15.23
C ALA A 25 14.55 19.65 16.00
N ALA A 26 14.35 20.94 16.29
CA ALA A 26 13.16 21.46 16.99
C ALA A 26 11.84 21.37 16.20
N THR A 27 11.87 20.96 14.93
CA THR A 27 10.69 20.80 14.05
C THR A 27 10.34 19.33 13.79
N LEU A 28 11.16 18.39 14.27
CA LEU A 28 10.96 16.95 14.06
C LEU A 28 10.17 16.36 15.23
N CYS A 29 9.07 15.67 14.93
CA CYS A 29 8.17 15.13 15.96
C CYS A 29 8.25 13.61 16.08
N GLU A 30 8.37 12.94 14.94
CA GLU A 30 8.14 11.50 14.84
C GLU A 30 9.13 10.88 13.85
N ALA A 31 9.71 9.73 14.20
CA ALA A 31 10.46 8.90 13.26
C ALA A 31 9.51 7.88 12.62
N VAL A 32 9.53 7.81 11.30
CA VAL A 32 8.61 6.99 10.47
C VAL A 32 9.35 5.81 9.86
N ASP A 33 10.61 5.98 9.46
CA ASP A 33 11.48 4.91 8.95
C ASP A 33 12.96 5.29 9.04
N VAL A 34 13.85 4.30 8.84
CA VAL A 34 15.29 4.55 8.61
C VAL A 34 15.73 3.79 7.37
N VAL A 35 16.12 4.54 6.35
CA VAL A 35 16.47 4.06 5.00
C VAL A 35 17.90 4.42 4.68
N THR A 36 18.67 3.52 4.08
CA THR A 36 19.96 3.84 3.47
C THR A 36 19.76 4.02 1.97
N LEU A 37 19.90 5.25 1.48
CA LEU A 37 19.88 5.53 0.05
C LEU A 37 21.25 5.23 -0.56
N GLY A 38 21.28 4.44 -1.63
CA GLY A 38 22.51 4.18 -2.38
C GLY A 38 22.50 4.81 -3.77
N ASP A 39 23.48 5.67 -4.03
CA ASP A 39 23.78 6.22 -5.36
C ASP A 39 25.22 5.86 -5.80
N ALA A 40 25.71 6.48 -6.87
CA ALA A 40 27.09 6.30 -7.36
C ALA A 40 28.18 6.91 -6.45
N ARG A 41 27.81 7.68 -5.42
CA ARG A 41 28.73 8.31 -4.45
C ARG A 41 28.82 7.52 -3.15
N GLY A 42 27.80 6.72 -2.84
CA GLY A 42 27.81 5.74 -1.77
C GLY A 42 26.51 5.68 -0.96
N PRO A 43 26.43 4.78 0.04
CA PRO A 43 25.29 4.68 0.94
C PRO A 43 25.21 5.87 1.91
N ALA A 44 24.08 6.58 1.91
CA ALA A 44 23.74 7.59 2.91
C ALA A 44 22.51 7.12 3.73
N THR A 45 22.66 6.99 5.05
CA THR A 45 21.55 6.61 5.93
C THR A 45 20.76 7.85 6.33
N CYS A 46 19.48 7.86 6.02
CA CYS A 46 18.53 8.92 6.29
C CYS A 46 17.43 8.43 7.24
N ALA A 47 16.97 9.31 8.13
CA ALA A 47 15.69 9.12 8.81
C ALA A 47 14.57 9.68 7.92
N VAL A 48 13.46 8.94 7.79
CA VAL A 48 12.18 9.50 7.37
C VAL A 48 11.46 9.96 8.62
N VAL A 49 11.08 11.23 8.66
CA VAL A 49 10.50 11.86 9.85
C VAL A 49 9.27 12.69 9.49
N ARG A 50 8.40 12.89 10.48
CA ARG A 50 7.23 13.77 10.39
C ARG A 50 7.47 15.09 11.11
N ASP A 51 7.10 16.20 10.48
CA ASP A 51 7.12 17.53 11.11
C ASP A 51 5.83 17.84 11.90
N LEU A 52 5.82 18.94 12.65
CA LEU A 52 4.66 19.45 13.40
C LEU A 52 3.41 19.70 12.53
N ALA A 53 3.58 19.87 11.21
CA ALA A 53 2.50 20.07 10.25
C ALA A 53 2.07 18.75 9.56
N GLY A 54 2.56 17.60 10.05
CA GLY A 54 2.22 16.28 9.56
C GLY A 54 2.92 15.86 8.26
N ARG A 55 3.90 16.64 7.78
CA ARG A 55 4.58 16.43 6.49
C ARG A 55 5.76 15.48 6.63
N LEU A 56 6.05 14.71 5.59
CA LEU A 56 7.23 13.86 5.55
C LEU A 56 8.48 14.62 5.07
N LEU A 57 9.56 14.46 5.82
CA LEU A 57 10.91 14.95 5.49
C LEU A 57 11.88 13.77 5.43
N LEU A 58 12.82 13.81 4.49
CA LEU A 58 13.97 12.91 4.48
C LEU A 58 15.21 13.63 5.02
N CYS A 59 15.77 13.11 6.10
CA CYS A 59 16.82 13.79 6.86
C CYS A 59 18.09 12.92 6.91
N PRO A 60 19.10 13.17 6.04
CA PRO A 60 20.37 12.43 6.06
C PRO A 60 21.16 12.67 7.35
N GLU A 61 21.14 13.90 7.87
CA GLU A 61 21.89 14.24 9.08
C GLU A 61 21.15 13.90 10.38
N ALA A 62 19.84 13.63 10.34
CA ALA A 62 19.05 13.40 11.56
C ALA A 62 19.46 12.15 12.35
N VAL A 63 20.15 11.18 11.75
CA VAL A 63 20.73 10.05 12.50
C VAL A 63 21.95 10.48 13.32
N ALA A 64 22.76 11.41 12.80
CA ALA A 64 23.95 11.94 13.47
C ALA A 64 23.61 13.08 14.45
N GLN A 65 22.64 13.92 14.09
CA GLN A 65 22.17 15.11 14.83
C GLN A 65 20.91 14.83 15.66
N ALA A 66 20.52 13.56 15.82
CA ALA A 66 19.37 13.16 16.63
C ALA A 66 19.48 13.76 18.04
N ASP A 67 18.48 14.54 18.43
CA ASP A 67 18.37 15.12 19.76
C ASP A 67 17.98 14.05 20.80
N ALA A 68 17.78 14.47 22.05
CA ALA A 68 17.36 13.56 23.13
C ALA A 68 15.99 12.91 22.88
N THR A 69 15.17 13.46 21.99
CA THR A 69 13.80 13.01 21.67
C THR A 69 13.81 11.95 20.56
N LEU A 70 14.51 12.23 19.44
CA LEU A 70 14.55 11.37 18.26
C LEU A 70 15.50 10.18 18.45
N LYS A 71 16.62 10.36 19.16
CA LYS A 71 17.67 9.34 19.29
C LYS A 71 17.19 8.04 19.95
N PRO A 72 16.39 8.05 21.03
CA PRO A 72 15.84 6.83 21.61
C PRO A 72 14.90 6.07 20.67
N LEU A 73 14.14 6.78 19.82
CA LEU A 73 13.24 6.16 18.83
C LEU A 73 14.03 5.45 17.73
N LEU A 74 15.02 6.12 17.14
CA LEU A 74 15.89 5.55 16.11
C LEU A 74 16.66 4.32 16.62
N VAL A 75 17.23 4.41 17.83
CA VAL A 75 17.92 3.28 18.48
C VAL A 75 16.96 2.14 18.80
N HIS A 76 15.75 2.43 19.28
CA HIS A 76 14.77 1.39 19.54
C HIS A 76 14.36 0.65 18.26
N ALA A 77 14.05 1.38 17.19
CA ALA A 77 13.66 0.78 15.92
C ALA A 77 14.76 -0.09 15.31
N GLU A 78 16.04 0.26 15.49
CA GLU A 78 17.17 -0.61 15.09
C GLU A 78 17.20 -1.91 15.92
N ILE A 79 17.06 -1.81 17.24
CA ILE A 79 17.06 -2.96 18.15
C ILE A 79 15.85 -3.88 17.87
N ALA A 80 14.64 -3.32 17.79
CA ALA A 80 13.40 -4.05 17.60
C ALA A 80 13.32 -4.74 16.23
N ARG A 81 13.84 -4.11 15.16
CA ARG A 81 13.91 -4.75 13.83
C ARG A 81 14.95 -5.87 13.78
N GLY A 82 15.94 -5.89 14.68
CA GLY A 82 17.00 -6.91 14.73
C GLY A 82 17.87 -7.00 13.47
N ALA A 83 17.79 -6.00 12.59
CA ALA A 83 18.35 -6.00 11.24
C ALA A 83 18.78 -4.58 10.83
N PRO A 84 19.84 -4.44 10.00
CA PRO A 84 20.32 -3.14 9.53
C PRO A 84 19.26 -2.39 8.70
N PRO A 85 19.40 -1.06 8.53
CA PRO A 85 18.50 -0.24 7.71
C PRO A 85 18.16 -0.86 6.36
N ARG A 86 16.93 -0.63 5.87
CA ARG A 86 16.58 -1.03 4.51
C ARG A 86 17.44 -0.22 3.55
N PHE A 87 18.16 -0.90 2.66
CA PHE A 87 18.91 -0.25 1.60
C PHE A 87 17.98 -0.06 0.41
N VAL A 88 17.85 1.17 -0.07
CA VAL A 88 17.09 1.52 -1.26
C VAL A 88 18.08 2.12 -2.26
N GLN A 89 18.38 1.39 -3.33
CA GLN A 89 19.24 1.90 -4.38
C GLN A 89 18.45 2.88 -5.25
N ALA A 90 18.59 4.18 -5.01
CA ALA A 90 17.87 5.22 -5.70
C ALA A 90 18.72 6.49 -5.88
N SER A 91 18.70 7.05 -7.10
CA SER A 91 19.27 8.37 -7.38
C SER A 91 18.30 9.52 -7.08
N SER A 92 17.00 9.24 -7.09
CA SER A 92 15.95 10.15 -6.62
C SER A 92 14.81 9.37 -5.98
N LEU A 93 14.32 9.88 -4.86
CA LEU A 93 13.27 9.30 -4.05
C LEU A 93 12.20 10.34 -3.74
N TRP A 94 10.95 9.94 -3.84
CA TRP A 94 9.80 10.69 -3.34
C TRP A 94 9.19 9.96 -2.15
N LEU A 95 8.67 10.71 -1.18
CA LEU A 95 7.87 10.16 -0.09
C LEU A 95 6.41 10.51 -0.37
N PHE A 96 5.49 9.56 -0.21
CA PHE A 96 4.07 9.78 -0.47
C PHE A 96 3.25 9.41 0.75
N VAL A 97 2.31 10.27 1.14
CA VAL A 97 1.33 9.97 2.19
C VAL A 97 -0.01 9.78 1.51
N PRO A 98 -0.38 8.54 1.12
CA PRO A 98 -1.74 8.26 0.68
C PRO A 98 -2.71 8.51 1.85
N GLY A 99 -3.83 9.16 1.55
CA GLY A 99 -4.98 9.35 2.45
C GLY A 99 -6.21 8.55 2.01
N ALA A 100 -6.33 8.22 0.73
CA ALA A 100 -7.39 7.36 0.19
C ALA A 100 -6.90 6.61 -1.06
N ALA A 101 -7.63 5.56 -1.44
CA ALA A 101 -7.43 4.82 -2.68
C ALA A 101 -8.76 4.70 -3.42
N GLU A 102 -8.75 4.93 -4.73
CA GLU A 102 -9.86 4.62 -5.64
C GLU A 102 -9.51 3.33 -6.41
N LEU A 103 -10.26 2.26 -6.12
CA LEU A 103 -10.10 0.96 -6.75
C LEU A 103 -11.26 0.73 -7.73
N PRO A 104 -11.07 0.87 -9.06
CA PRO A 104 -12.11 0.50 -10.01
C PRO A 104 -12.42 -1.00 -9.88
N GLU A 105 -13.68 -1.40 -10.09
CA GLU A 105 -14.09 -2.81 -10.02
C GLU A 105 -13.59 -3.61 -11.24
N ASP A 106 -13.63 -3.00 -12.43
CA ASP A 106 -13.25 -3.63 -13.70
C ASP A 106 -11.73 -3.66 -13.96
N GLY A 107 -11.30 -4.56 -14.85
CA GLY A 107 -9.94 -4.62 -15.38
C GLY A 107 -9.10 -5.81 -14.90
N GLU A 108 -7.96 -6.02 -15.55
CA GLU A 108 -7.10 -7.18 -15.29
C GLU A 108 -6.62 -7.27 -13.83
N PRO A 109 -6.54 -8.48 -13.23
CA PRO A 109 -6.23 -8.65 -11.80
C PRO A 109 -5.00 -7.87 -11.31
N ALA A 110 -3.84 -8.04 -11.95
CA ALA A 110 -2.62 -7.35 -11.55
C ALA A 110 -2.47 -5.95 -12.16
N ALA A 111 -2.83 -5.78 -13.44
CA ALA A 111 -2.44 -4.63 -14.24
C ALA A 111 -3.44 -3.45 -14.19
N ALA A 112 -4.66 -3.66 -13.71
CA ALA A 112 -5.63 -2.58 -13.58
C ALA A 112 -5.09 -1.43 -12.70
N PRO A 113 -5.31 -0.17 -13.11
CA PRO A 113 -4.86 0.99 -12.37
C PRO A 113 -5.71 1.20 -11.11
N ILE A 114 -5.06 1.68 -10.06
CA ILE A 114 -5.70 2.29 -8.89
C ILE A 114 -5.17 3.72 -8.75
N GLN A 115 -5.97 4.63 -8.21
CA GLN A 115 -5.52 5.99 -7.90
C GLN A 115 -5.35 6.13 -6.40
N LEU A 116 -4.14 6.42 -5.94
CA LEU A 116 -3.85 6.74 -4.55
C LEU A 116 -3.88 8.26 -4.40
N LEU A 117 -4.83 8.80 -3.63
CA LEU A 117 -4.96 10.22 -3.35
C LEU A 117 -4.14 10.56 -2.12
N GLY A 118 -3.38 11.65 -2.14
CA GLY A 118 -2.54 12.01 -1.01
C GLY A 118 -1.53 13.12 -1.29
N THR A 119 -0.52 13.22 -0.41
CA THR A 119 0.50 14.27 -0.47
C THR A 119 1.87 13.69 -0.83
N LEU A 120 2.40 14.14 -1.96
CA LEU A 120 3.74 13.82 -2.42
C LEU A 120 4.75 14.83 -1.86
N HIS A 121 5.87 14.31 -1.35
CA HIS A 121 6.95 15.07 -0.73
C HIS A 121 8.27 14.75 -1.42
N GLY A 122 9.05 15.77 -1.79
CA GLY A 122 10.35 15.60 -2.42
C GLY A 122 10.58 16.61 -3.56
N PRO A 123 11.42 16.28 -4.56
CA PRO A 123 12.24 15.07 -4.63
C PRO A 123 13.37 15.13 -3.58
N PHE A 124 13.74 13.96 -3.06
CA PHE A 124 14.92 13.79 -2.22
C PHE A 124 16.01 13.05 -3.02
N GLY A 125 17.26 13.50 -2.90
CA GLY A 125 18.37 12.93 -3.65
C GLY A 125 19.72 13.51 -3.21
N PRO A 126 20.84 13.05 -3.80
CA PRO A 126 22.21 13.36 -3.38
C PRO A 126 22.68 14.79 -3.78
N GLY A 127 21.78 15.76 -3.86
CA GLY A 127 22.08 17.13 -4.25
C GLY A 127 21.10 18.14 -3.65
N PRO A 128 21.47 19.44 -3.61
CA PRO A 128 20.65 20.50 -3.03
C PRO A 128 19.44 20.80 -3.93
N THR A 129 18.44 19.94 -3.85
CA THR A 129 17.14 20.08 -4.51
C THR A 129 16.15 20.59 -3.49
N ALA A 130 15.44 21.68 -3.81
CA ALA A 130 14.43 22.22 -2.92
C ALA A 130 13.23 21.26 -2.89
N ALA A 131 13.09 20.53 -1.79
CA ALA A 131 11.95 19.64 -1.59
C ALA A 131 10.67 20.44 -1.31
N PHE A 132 9.54 19.92 -1.76
CA PHE A 132 8.22 20.51 -1.61
C PHE A 132 7.18 19.43 -1.30
N ALA A 133 6.04 19.86 -0.78
CA ALA A 133 4.83 19.05 -0.63
C ALA A 133 3.78 19.48 -1.67
N ILE A 134 3.13 18.52 -2.31
CA ILE A 134 2.07 18.76 -3.28
C ILE A 134 0.96 17.70 -3.12
N GLU A 135 -0.29 18.15 -3.09
CA GLU A 135 -1.48 17.29 -3.03
C GLU A 135 -1.82 16.81 -4.46
N GLY A 136 -2.30 15.57 -4.60
CA GLY A 136 -2.62 15.00 -5.90
C GLY A 136 -2.89 13.49 -5.85
N ARG A 137 -2.85 12.86 -7.04
CA ARG A 137 -3.15 11.44 -7.25
C ARG A 137 -1.96 10.73 -7.88
N LEU A 138 -1.50 9.64 -7.27
CA LEU A 138 -0.52 8.71 -7.84
C LEU A 138 -1.25 7.51 -8.43
N THR A 139 -1.09 7.27 -9.73
CA THR A 139 -1.63 6.06 -10.38
C THR A 139 -0.61 4.92 -10.30
N VAL A 140 -1.02 3.76 -9.78
CA VAL A 140 -0.20 2.52 -9.75
C VAL A 140 -1.04 1.32 -10.15
N ARG A 141 -0.43 0.15 -10.40
CA ARG A 141 -1.17 -1.08 -10.70
C ARG A 141 -1.60 -1.76 -9.39
N ARG A 142 -2.76 -2.44 -9.37
CA ARG A 142 -3.23 -3.26 -8.22
C ARG A 142 -2.13 -4.19 -7.69
N GLY A 143 -1.41 -4.86 -8.59
CA GLY A 143 -0.32 -5.78 -8.26
C GLY A 143 0.88 -5.09 -7.60
N ASP A 144 1.25 -3.88 -8.05
CA ASP A 144 2.37 -3.13 -7.47
C ASP A 144 2.02 -2.64 -6.06
N TRP A 145 0.77 -2.22 -5.85
CA TRP A 145 0.28 -1.79 -4.53
C TRP A 145 0.23 -2.94 -3.53
N LEU A 146 -0.34 -4.09 -3.92
CA LEU A 146 -0.35 -5.30 -3.10
C LEU A 146 1.07 -5.76 -2.74
N LEU A 147 1.96 -5.85 -3.74
CA LEU A 147 3.34 -6.29 -3.55
C LEU A 147 4.13 -5.29 -2.69
N GLY A 148 3.92 -3.99 -2.91
CA GLY A 148 4.52 -2.92 -2.12
C GLY A 148 4.12 -2.99 -0.65
N LEU A 149 2.81 -3.07 -0.35
CA LEU A 149 2.31 -3.21 1.01
C LEU A 149 2.86 -4.46 1.70
N LEU A 150 2.79 -5.63 1.05
CA LEU A 150 3.30 -6.89 1.62
C LEU A 150 4.80 -6.80 1.93
N ARG A 151 5.61 -6.31 0.97
CA ARG A 151 7.07 -6.15 1.17
C ARG A 151 7.43 -5.11 2.22
N GLY A 152 6.62 -4.06 2.37
CA GLY A 152 6.87 -3.07 3.41
C GLY A 152 6.51 -3.53 4.82
N HIS A 153 5.62 -4.52 4.94
CA HIS A 153 5.23 -5.17 6.20
C HIS A 153 6.02 -6.45 6.51
N ASP A 154 6.85 -6.96 5.58
CA ASP A 154 7.88 -7.97 5.91
C ASP A 154 8.89 -7.42 6.95
N ARG A 155 9.13 -6.10 6.95
CA ARG A 155 10.06 -5.38 7.86
C ARG A 155 9.58 -3.94 8.14
N PRO A 156 8.52 -3.77 8.94
CA PRO A 156 8.03 -2.44 9.31
C PRO A 156 9.01 -1.71 10.22
N PHE A 157 8.82 -0.41 10.38
CA PHE A 157 9.49 0.40 11.41
C PHE A 157 8.74 0.24 12.74
N ALA A 158 9.45 -0.10 13.81
CA ALA A 158 8.86 -0.32 15.14
C ALA A 158 8.88 0.98 15.97
N LEU A 159 7.72 1.34 16.51
CA LEU A 159 7.48 2.56 17.27
C LEU A 159 7.45 2.29 18.77
N GLY A 160 8.22 3.07 19.52
CA GLY A 160 8.17 3.07 20.99
C GLY A 160 8.71 1.79 21.64
N ARG A 161 9.19 1.90 22.88
CA ARG A 161 9.97 0.82 23.53
C ARG A 161 9.18 -0.46 23.82
N THR A 162 7.85 -0.41 23.71
CA THR A 162 6.91 -1.53 23.94
C THR A 162 6.55 -2.30 22.67
N GLY A 163 6.87 -1.79 21.47
CA GLY A 163 6.51 -2.44 20.21
C GLY A 163 5.02 -2.33 19.82
N GLU A 164 4.26 -1.46 20.49
CA GLU A 164 2.80 -1.32 20.31
C GLU A 164 2.40 -0.54 19.05
N GLY A 165 3.36 -0.14 18.22
CA GLY A 165 3.11 0.49 16.91
C GLY A 165 4.09 0.02 15.86
N HIS A 166 3.58 -0.23 14.65
CA HIS A 166 4.37 -0.58 13.48
C HIS A 166 3.96 0.31 12.30
N ILE A 167 4.94 0.86 11.59
CA ILE A 167 4.74 1.57 10.32
C ILE A 167 5.30 0.70 9.20
N GLY A 168 4.41 0.11 8.42
CA GLY A 168 4.77 -0.39 7.09
C GLY A 168 4.74 0.72 6.04
N HIS A 169 5.20 0.38 4.84
CA HIS A 169 5.27 1.27 3.68
C HIS A 169 4.93 0.47 2.42
N ALA A 170 4.99 1.12 1.26
CA ALA A 170 5.01 0.47 -0.04
C ALA A 170 6.05 1.17 -0.92
N LEU A 171 6.97 0.40 -1.52
CA LEU A 171 7.80 0.90 -2.61
C LEU A 171 6.99 0.80 -3.91
N LEU A 172 6.84 1.93 -4.60
CA LEU A 172 6.02 2.09 -5.80
C LEU A 172 6.83 2.73 -6.93
N PRO A 173 6.46 2.47 -8.20
CA PRO A 173 7.07 3.15 -9.32
C PRO A 173 6.60 4.61 -9.40
N GLY A 174 7.54 5.53 -9.60
CA GLY A 174 7.25 6.91 -10.00
C GLY A 174 7.87 7.32 -11.33
N GLY A 175 8.87 6.57 -11.84
CA GLY A 175 9.38 6.70 -13.20
C GLY A 175 8.76 5.68 -14.16
N ASP A 176 9.13 5.78 -15.45
CA ASP A 176 8.89 4.70 -16.42
C ASP A 176 9.70 3.42 -16.07
N PRO A 177 9.51 2.29 -16.77
CA PRO A 177 10.24 1.05 -16.47
C PRO A 177 11.77 1.17 -16.55
N ALA A 178 12.31 1.97 -17.47
CA ALA A 178 13.76 2.17 -17.59
C ALA A 178 14.30 3.07 -16.47
N GLN A 179 13.59 4.13 -16.12
CA GLN A 179 13.89 4.98 -14.96
C GLN A 179 13.81 4.20 -13.65
N THR A 180 12.78 3.37 -13.48
CA THR A 180 12.60 2.50 -12.30
C THR A 180 13.73 1.49 -12.21
N VAL A 181 14.12 0.87 -13.34
CA VAL A 181 15.33 0.03 -13.41
C VAL A 181 16.54 0.83 -12.98
N ASP A 182 16.75 2.08 -13.43
CA ASP A 182 17.88 2.92 -13.02
C ASP A 182 17.85 3.38 -11.55
N GLY A 183 16.77 3.14 -10.81
CA GLY A 183 16.58 3.69 -9.46
C GLY A 183 16.23 5.19 -9.45
N LYS A 184 15.67 5.69 -10.55
CA LYS A 184 15.14 7.05 -10.68
C LYS A 184 13.67 7.09 -10.31
N ASP A 185 13.30 8.18 -9.66
CA ASP A 185 11.94 8.56 -9.28
C ASP A 185 11.14 7.44 -8.62
N LEU A 186 11.78 6.74 -7.68
CA LEU A 186 11.09 5.77 -6.84
C LEU A 186 10.19 6.51 -5.84
N VAL A 187 9.06 5.89 -5.46
CA VAL A 187 8.14 6.45 -4.45
C VAL A 187 8.05 5.50 -3.27
N LEU A 188 8.42 5.96 -2.07
CA LEU A 188 8.08 5.27 -0.83
C LEU A 188 6.79 5.86 -0.27
N ALA A 189 5.70 5.11 -0.40
CA ALA A 189 4.41 5.46 0.17
C ALA A 189 4.31 4.97 1.62
N TYR A 190 3.89 5.86 2.52
CA TYR A 190 3.64 5.58 3.93
C TYR A 190 2.15 5.82 4.22
N PRO A 191 1.33 4.76 4.30
CA PRO A 191 -0.03 4.84 4.85
C PRO A 191 0.06 5.45 6.25
N LEU A 192 -0.42 6.67 6.46
CA LEU A 192 -0.31 7.32 7.77
C LEU A 192 -1.59 8.10 8.06
N PHE A 193 -2.10 7.95 9.28
CA PHE A 193 -3.18 8.81 9.77
C PHE A 193 -2.72 10.27 9.82
N PRO A 194 -3.63 11.26 9.66
CA PRO A 194 -3.35 12.64 10.06
C PRO A 194 -2.81 12.67 11.49
N SER A 195 -1.85 13.55 11.78
CA SER A 195 -1.19 13.61 13.09
C SER A 195 -2.18 14.02 14.18
N SER A 196 -2.79 13.05 14.86
CA SER A 196 -3.51 13.26 16.12
C SER A 196 -2.52 13.18 17.28
N ALA A 197 -2.66 14.09 18.25
CA ALA A 197 -1.73 14.18 19.37
C ALA A 197 -1.77 12.98 20.34
N ASP A 198 -2.86 12.20 20.29
CA ASP A 198 -3.22 11.18 21.29
C ASP A 198 -3.44 9.77 20.69
N GLY A 199 -3.04 9.52 19.44
CA GLY A 199 -3.26 8.25 18.73
C GLY A 199 -2.08 7.28 18.78
N PRO A 200 -2.30 5.95 18.72
CA PRO A 200 -1.22 4.99 18.49
C PRO A 200 -0.60 5.23 17.10
N LEU A 201 0.72 5.42 17.06
CA LEU A 201 1.46 5.88 15.87
C LEU A 201 1.53 4.87 14.72
N GLY A 202 1.10 3.62 14.94
CA GLY A 202 1.16 2.56 13.93
C GLY A 202 0.09 2.68 12.84
N ASN A 203 0.38 2.19 11.63
CA ASN A 203 -0.53 2.25 10.49
C ASN A 203 -1.30 0.95 10.18
N GLY A 204 -1.15 -0.08 11.03
CA GLY A 204 -1.71 -1.40 10.77
C GLY A 204 -3.22 -1.45 10.51
N ALA A 205 -4.01 -0.61 11.19
CA ALA A 205 -5.46 -0.54 10.98
C ALA A 205 -5.83 0.05 9.59
N LEU A 206 -5.13 1.10 9.15
CA LEU A 206 -5.33 1.70 7.82
C LEU A 206 -4.89 0.72 6.71
N VAL A 207 -3.78 0.02 6.93
CA VAL A 207 -3.29 -0.99 6.00
C VAL A 207 -4.24 -2.19 5.92
N ALA A 208 -4.79 -2.64 7.05
CA ALA A 208 -5.80 -3.70 7.08
C ALA A 208 -7.03 -3.33 6.25
N GLN A 209 -7.59 -2.12 6.45
CA GLN A 209 -8.71 -1.61 5.64
C GLN A 209 -8.40 -1.63 4.13
N TRP A 210 -7.23 -1.13 3.72
CA TRP A 210 -6.85 -1.08 2.30
C TRP A 210 -6.52 -2.46 1.71
N LEU A 211 -5.98 -3.38 2.51
CA LEU A 211 -5.76 -4.76 2.07
C LEU A 211 -7.08 -5.50 1.90
N GLU A 212 -8.04 -5.35 2.81
CA GLU A 212 -9.37 -5.97 2.68
C GLU A 212 -10.07 -5.54 1.38
N GLU A 213 -10.15 -4.24 1.12
CA GLU A 213 -10.76 -3.68 -0.09
C GLU A 213 -10.04 -4.16 -1.36
N LEU A 214 -8.69 -4.10 -1.37
CA LEU A 214 -7.86 -4.55 -2.47
C LEU A 214 -8.00 -6.06 -2.73
N LEU A 215 -8.09 -6.88 -1.68
CA LEU A 215 -8.21 -8.33 -1.80
C LEU A 215 -9.59 -8.76 -2.28
N HIS A 216 -10.66 -8.08 -1.84
CA HIS A 216 -12.00 -8.31 -2.38
C HIS A 216 -12.10 -7.94 -3.86
N ASN A 217 -11.59 -6.76 -4.23
CA ASN A 217 -11.54 -6.29 -5.61
C ASN A 217 -10.70 -7.24 -6.51
N LEU A 218 -9.51 -7.61 -6.04
CA LEU A 218 -8.63 -8.56 -6.73
C LEU A 218 -9.23 -9.95 -6.85
N GLN A 219 -9.91 -10.46 -5.80
CA GLN A 219 -10.59 -11.75 -5.84
C GLN A 219 -11.73 -11.76 -6.87
N ALA A 220 -12.50 -10.67 -6.99
CA ALA A 220 -13.53 -10.53 -8.01
C ALA A 220 -12.92 -10.57 -9.43
N ALA A 221 -11.86 -9.80 -9.68
CA ALA A 221 -11.15 -9.79 -10.96
C ALA A 221 -10.53 -11.17 -11.30
N VAL A 222 -9.93 -11.86 -10.33
CA VAL A 222 -9.40 -13.22 -10.54
C VAL A 222 -10.53 -14.19 -10.85
N ARG A 223 -11.64 -14.18 -10.08
CA ARG A 223 -12.81 -15.05 -10.30
C ARG A 223 -13.42 -14.87 -11.70
N ALA A 224 -13.42 -13.65 -12.24
CA ALA A 224 -13.95 -13.36 -13.58
C ALA A 224 -13.19 -14.08 -14.72
N VAL A 225 -11.93 -14.47 -14.47
CA VAL A 225 -11.06 -15.13 -15.49
C VAL A 225 -10.75 -16.58 -15.11
N ARG A 226 -10.49 -16.86 -13.83
CA ARG A 226 -10.06 -18.17 -13.31
C ARG A 226 -10.65 -18.47 -11.93
N THR A 227 -11.64 -19.35 -11.90
CA THR A 227 -12.26 -19.85 -10.66
C THR A 227 -11.53 -21.05 -10.04
N ASP A 228 -10.55 -21.62 -10.74
CA ASP A 228 -9.80 -22.83 -10.33
C ASP A 228 -8.65 -22.54 -9.34
N LEU A 229 -8.24 -21.28 -9.21
CA LEU A 229 -7.15 -20.86 -8.34
C LEU A 229 -7.57 -20.85 -6.86
N PRO A 230 -6.72 -21.28 -5.90
CA PRO A 230 -7.06 -21.30 -4.48
C PRO A 230 -7.54 -19.94 -3.93
N PHE A 231 -6.87 -18.85 -4.29
CA PHE A 231 -7.29 -17.49 -3.91
C PHE A 231 -8.67 -17.10 -4.48
N ALA A 232 -9.07 -17.63 -5.64
CA ALA A 232 -10.40 -17.40 -6.21
C ALA A 232 -11.50 -18.10 -5.40
N GLN A 233 -11.17 -19.12 -4.61
CA GLN A 233 -12.13 -19.88 -3.78
C GLN A 233 -12.03 -19.52 -2.29
N ALA A 234 -10.95 -18.85 -1.87
CA ALA A 234 -10.72 -18.45 -0.49
C ALA A 234 -11.82 -17.53 0.07
N LEU A 235 -12.03 -17.61 1.39
CA LEU A 235 -12.79 -16.62 2.14
C LEU A 235 -11.82 -15.52 2.59
N VAL A 236 -11.88 -14.36 1.93
CA VAL A 236 -11.11 -13.16 2.34
C VAL A 236 -11.62 -12.72 3.73
N PRO A 237 -10.73 -12.41 4.70
CA PRO A 237 -11.14 -11.87 5.99
C PRO A 237 -11.86 -10.52 5.84
N VAL A 238 -12.83 -10.24 6.72
CA VAL A 238 -13.68 -9.03 6.67
C VAL A 238 -13.64 -8.24 7.98
N ALA A 239 -13.68 -6.91 7.93
CA ALA A 239 -13.66 -6.05 9.12
C ALA A 239 -14.83 -6.33 10.07
N ASP A 240 -16.02 -6.59 9.53
CA ASP A 240 -17.21 -6.97 10.29
C ASP A 240 -17.96 -8.15 9.63
N ARG A 241 -18.30 -9.15 10.43
CA ARG A 241 -19.12 -10.31 10.03
C ARG A 241 -20.60 -10.09 10.31
N GLY A 242 -20.98 -9.10 11.13
CA GLY A 242 -22.34 -8.94 11.66
C GLY A 242 -23.43 -8.92 10.59
N ALA A 243 -23.19 -8.26 9.45
CA ALA A 243 -24.12 -8.27 8.32
C ALA A 243 -24.27 -9.66 7.66
N ILE A 244 -23.19 -10.45 7.60
CA ILE A 244 -23.19 -11.82 7.05
C ILE A 244 -23.92 -12.76 8.01
N GLU A 245 -23.61 -12.66 9.30
CA GLU A 245 -24.23 -13.44 10.38
C GLU A 245 -25.72 -13.16 10.50
N ALA A 246 -26.13 -11.89 10.58
CA ALA A 246 -27.55 -11.49 10.64
C ALA A 246 -28.34 -11.99 9.43
N ARG A 247 -27.74 -11.95 8.22
CA ARG A 247 -28.35 -12.50 7.01
C ARG A 247 -28.53 -14.02 7.09
N LEU A 248 -27.55 -14.75 7.63
CA LEU A 248 -27.63 -16.20 7.78
C LEU A 248 -28.64 -16.60 8.87
N VAL A 249 -28.69 -15.88 10.00
CA VAL A 249 -29.72 -16.05 11.03
C VAL A 249 -31.12 -15.81 10.45
N GLY A 250 -31.31 -14.75 9.66
CA GLY A 250 -32.56 -14.50 8.94
C GLY A 250 -32.94 -15.57 7.90
N GLN A 251 -31.98 -16.39 7.45
CA GLN A 251 -32.19 -17.56 6.59
C GLN A 251 -32.38 -18.88 7.36
N GLY A 252 -32.46 -18.81 8.69
CA GLY A 252 -32.68 -19.95 9.58
C GLY A 252 -31.43 -20.79 9.88
N PHE A 253 -30.23 -20.21 9.77
CA PHE A 253 -28.99 -20.83 10.26
C PHE A 253 -28.71 -20.42 11.70
N ALA A 254 -28.10 -21.32 12.48
CA ALA A 254 -27.46 -21.01 13.76
C ALA A 254 -25.96 -20.81 13.55
N VAL A 255 -25.43 -19.64 13.93
CA VAL A 255 -23.99 -19.34 13.87
C VAL A 255 -23.29 -19.94 15.09
N ARG A 256 -22.19 -20.66 14.86
CA ARG A 256 -21.34 -21.31 15.87
C ARG A 256 -19.87 -21.13 15.49
N GLY A 257 -19.25 -20.05 15.97
CA GLY A 257 -17.89 -19.67 15.57
C GLY A 257 -17.82 -19.37 14.07
N ASP A 258 -16.90 -20.00 13.36
CA ASP A 258 -16.69 -19.79 11.91
C ASP A 258 -17.65 -20.58 11.00
N GLN A 259 -18.71 -21.18 11.56
CA GLN A 259 -19.69 -21.96 10.80
C GLN A 259 -21.13 -21.55 11.13
N ALA A 260 -21.93 -21.40 10.08
CA ALA A 260 -23.39 -21.31 10.17
C ALA A 260 -23.97 -22.66 9.76
N VAL A 261 -24.74 -23.27 10.67
CA VAL A 261 -25.34 -24.60 10.48
C VAL A 261 -26.86 -24.47 10.44
N ARG A 262 -27.51 -25.09 9.46
CA ARG A 262 -28.96 -25.24 9.43
C ARG A 262 -29.33 -26.71 9.40
N ASP A 263 -29.72 -27.21 10.57
CA ASP A 263 -30.22 -28.56 10.76
C ASP A 263 -31.43 -28.80 9.86
N ARG A 264 -31.33 -29.82 9.00
CA ARG A 264 -32.43 -30.25 8.14
C ARG A 264 -32.81 -31.67 8.50
N LEU A 265 -33.96 -31.84 9.16
CA LEU A 265 -34.54 -33.14 9.43
C LEU A 265 -34.52 -34.00 8.14
N PHE A 266 -33.79 -35.12 8.21
CA PHE A 266 -33.59 -36.12 7.16
C PHE A 266 -32.68 -35.75 5.96
N VAL A 267 -31.87 -34.69 6.05
CA VAL A 267 -30.82 -34.36 5.06
C VAL A 267 -29.50 -34.02 5.79
N ARG A 268 -28.35 -34.18 5.12
CA ARG A 268 -27.06 -33.67 5.61
C ARG A 268 -27.17 -32.17 5.89
N ASP A 269 -26.68 -31.72 7.04
CA ASP A 269 -26.81 -30.32 7.48
C ASP A 269 -26.21 -29.35 6.45
N ASP A 270 -26.91 -28.24 6.20
CA ASP A 270 -26.34 -27.14 5.41
C ASP A 270 -25.31 -26.42 6.31
N VAL A 271 -24.02 -26.62 6.04
CA VAL A 271 -22.93 -25.93 6.72
C VAL A 271 -22.33 -24.88 5.79
N VAL A 272 -22.31 -23.63 6.23
CA VAL A 272 -21.69 -22.49 5.53
C VAL A 272 -20.54 -21.98 6.39
N THR A 273 -19.31 -22.01 5.88
CA THR A 273 -18.15 -21.38 6.53
C THR A 273 -18.22 -19.86 6.34
N LEU A 274 -18.04 -19.10 7.42
CA LEU A 274 -17.99 -17.63 7.39
C LEU A 274 -16.55 -17.14 7.20
N PRO A 275 -16.31 -16.03 6.48
CA PRO A 275 -14.97 -15.40 6.41
C PRO A 275 -14.53 -14.93 7.79
N GLN A 276 -13.26 -15.07 8.17
CA GLN A 276 -12.78 -14.65 9.49
C GLN A 276 -12.89 -13.12 9.68
N VAL A 277 -12.90 -12.65 10.93
CA VAL A 277 -12.69 -11.22 11.21
C VAL A 277 -11.28 -10.84 10.77
N ALA A 278 -11.15 -9.70 10.10
CA ALA A 278 -9.88 -9.19 9.61
C ALA A 278 -8.91 -8.88 10.76
N THR A 279 -7.69 -9.35 10.61
CA THR A 279 -6.50 -8.92 11.36
C THR A 279 -5.44 -8.53 10.32
N LEU A 280 -4.45 -7.72 10.70
CA LEU A 280 -3.41 -7.36 9.74
C LEU A 280 -2.66 -8.62 9.26
N GLU A 281 -2.37 -9.55 10.18
CA GLU A 281 -1.69 -10.80 9.88
C GLU A 281 -2.46 -11.68 8.88
N ASN A 282 -3.75 -11.93 9.10
CA ASN A 282 -4.53 -12.79 8.20
C ASN A 282 -4.80 -12.14 6.84
N LEU A 283 -4.86 -10.81 6.76
CA LEU A 283 -4.91 -10.07 5.48
C LEU A 283 -3.57 -10.11 4.74
N LEU A 284 -2.43 -10.01 5.44
CA LEU A 284 -1.11 -10.17 4.83
C LEU A 284 -0.91 -11.60 4.29
N ASP A 285 -1.39 -12.63 4.99
CA ASP A 285 -1.37 -14.03 4.50
C ASP A 285 -2.31 -14.27 3.32
N CYS A 286 -3.50 -13.67 3.35
CA CYS A 286 -4.41 -13.66 2.20
C CYS A 286 -3.78 -12.94 1.00
N GLY A 287 -3.07 -11.84 1.22
CA GLY A 287 -2.31 -11.12 0.19
C GLY A 287 -1.13 -11.89 -0.39
N ARG A 288 -0.40 -12.67 0.43
CA ARG A 288 0.60 -13.63 -0.06
C ARG A 288 -0.04 -14.65 -1.00
N SER A 289 -1.17 -15.23 -0.61
CA SER A 289 -1.95 -16.16 -1.46
C SER A 289 -2.46 -15.52 -2.75
N ALA A 290 -2.80 -14.22 -2.71
CA ALA A 290 -3.22 -13.46 -3.87
C ALA A 290 -2.07 -13.20 -4.85
N LEU A 291 -0.86 -12.87 -4.36
CA LEU A 291 0.34 -12.77 -5.20
C LEU A 291 0.69 -14.10 -5.88
N GLU A 292 0.54 -15.24 -5.19
CA GLU A 292 0.74 -16.55 -5.80
C GLU A 292 -0.26 -16.82 -6.93
N ALA A 293 -1.53 -16.43 -6.76
CA ALA A 293 -2.52 -16.50 -7.83
C ALA A 293 -2.16 -15.59 -9.03
N LEU A 294 -1.59 -14.40 -8.76
CA LEU A 294 -1.13 -13.46 -9.80
C LEU A 294 0.04 -13.98 -10.65
N LEU A 295 0.81 -14.96 -10.19
CA LEU A 295 1.82 -15.66 -11.02
C LEU A 295 1.15 -16.31 -12.25
N GLY A 296 -0.08 -16.81 -12.09
CA GLY A 296 -0.89 -17.36 -13.17
C GLY A 296 -1.35 -16.34 -14.22
N PHE A 297 -1.11 -15.05 -13.97
CA PHE A 297 -1.38 -13.91 -14.86
C PHE A 297 -0.07 -13.20 -15.28
N GLY A 298 1.10 -13.80 -15.02
CA GLY A 298 2.41 -13.24 -15.42
C GLY A 298 2.98 -12.17 -14.49
N TYR A 299 2.36 -11.90 -13.35
CA TYR A 299 2.82 -10.92 -12.36
C TYR A 299 3.50 -11.60 -11.16
N PRO A 300 4.62 -11.09 -10.60
CA PRO A 300 5.29 -9.85 -10.96
C PRO A 300 6.05 -9.93 -12.29
N ASP A 301 5.87 -8.92 -13.11
CA ASP A 301 6.56 -8.75 -14.38
C ASP A 301 8.03 -8.33 -14.18
N THR A 302 8.74 -8.05 -15.28
CA THR A 302 10.14 -7.61 -15.22
C THR A 302 10.29 -6.28 -14.51
N TRP A 303 9.31 -5.37 -14.64
CA TRP A 303 9.32 -4.05 -14.01
C TRP A 303 9.11 -4.14 -12.50
N ALA A 304 8.09 -4.85 -12.02
CA ALA A 304 7.85 -5.07 -10.60
C ALA A 304 9.03 -5.80 -9.94
N ARG A 305 9.61 -6.81 -10.61
CA ARG A 305 10.83 -7.48 -10.12
C ARG A 305 12.03 -6.54 -10.04
N ALA A 306 12.22 -5.65 -11.02
CA ALA A 306 13.27 -4.65 -10.98
C ALA A 306 13.07 -3.64 -9.84
N LEU A 307 11.85 -3.12 -9.67
CA LEU A 307 11.47 -2.19 -8.59
C LEU A 307 11.80 -2.78 -7.21
N HIS A 308 11.27 -3.96 -6.89
CA HIS A 308 11.50 -4.57 -5.58
C HIS A 308 12.93 -5.12 -5.40
N GLY A 309 13.64 -5.41 -6.51
CA GLY A 309 15.07 -5.69 -6.49
C GLY A 309 15.95 -4.50 -6.07
N ARG A 310 15.41 -3.27 -6.01
CA ARG A 310 16.10 -2.09 -5.47
C ARG A 310 16.12 -2.04 -3.94
N VAL A 311 15.36 -2.91 -3.24
CA VAL A 311 15.33 -2.99 -1.77
C VAL A 311 16.18 -4.16 -1.29
N GLY A 312 17.22 -3.86 -0.51
CA GLY A 312 18.06 -4.84 0.16
C GLY A 312 18.15 -4.63 1.67
N ALA A 313 18.85 -5.53 2.36
CA ALA A 313 19.41 -5.19 3.68
C ALA A 313 20.68 -4.37 3.45
N SER A 314 20.84 -3.23 4.14
CA SER A 314 22.13 -2.53 4.12
C SER A 314 23.20 -3.40 4.76
N ALA A 315 24.34 -3.58 4.08
CA ALA A 315 25.48 -4.30 4.66
C ALA A 315 26.16 -3.49 5.79
N GLY A 316 25.84 -2.20 5.92
CA GLY A 316 26.34 -1.34 6.99
C GLY A 316 25.51 -1.45 8.27
N ARG A 317 26.14 -1.92 9.35
CA ARG A 317 25.69 -1.57 10.72
C ARG A 317 25.82 -0.06 10.89
N ILE A 318 24.86 0.58 11.56
CA ILE A 318 25.02 1.99 11.92
C ILE A 318 26.23 2.09 12.86
N PRO A 319 27.27 2.89 12.55
CA PRO A 319 28.25 3.24 13.55
C PRO A 319 27.56 4.15 14.56
N VAL A 320 27.03 3.56 15.64
CA VAL A 320 26.64 4.32 16.83
C VAL A 320 27.93 4.90 17.40
N VAL A 321 28.29 6.09 16.91
CA VAL A 321 29.28 6.94 17.54
C VAL A 321 28.67 7.36 18.87
N LEU A 322 28.91 6.55 19.89
CA LEU A 322 28.83 6.99 21.28
C LEU A 322 29.75 8.20 21.37
N ALA A 323 29.14 9.38 21.50
CA ALA A 323 29.85 10.65 21.39
C ALA A 323 30.94 10.72 22.46
N ARG A 324 32.18 10.49 22.04
CA ARG A 324 33.35 10.86 22.83
C ARG A 324 33.38 12.40 22.87
N PRO A 325 33.54 13.04 24.04
CA PRO A 325 33.55 14.49 24.13
C PRO A 325 34.58 15.09 23.16
N ALA A 326 34.14 16.07 22.35
CA ALA A 326 34.96 16.61 21.28
C ALA A 326 35.98 17.63 21.79
N GLU A 327 37.24 17.49 21.35
CA GLU A 327 38.24 18.55 21.42
C GLU A 327 38.15 19.45 20.18
N ARG A 328 38.55 20.73 20.32
CA ARG A 328 38.38 21.78 19.29
C ARG A 328 39.46 21.74 18.20
N GLY A 329 39.10 22.14 16.96
CA GLY A 329 40.05 22.46 15.89
C GLY A 329 39.39 23.09 14.65
N GLU A 330 39.75 24.34 14.34
CA GLU A 330 39.14 25.33 13.42
C GLU A 330 39.24 25.11 11.88
N PRO A 331 38.65 25.99 11.02
CA PRO A 331 38.19 25.66 9.66
C PRO A 331 38.85 26.44 8.48
N ALA A 332 38.50 26.05 7.24
CA ALA A 332 38.63 26.81 5.96
C ALA A 332 37.83 26.08 4.84
N ALA A 333 37.37 26.64 3.71
CA ALA A 333 37.04 28.01 3.26
C ALA A 333 36.10 27.89 2.00
N ALA A 334 35.62 29.00 1.40
CA ALA A 334 34.38 29.03 0.60
C ALA A 334 34.48 29.06 -0.96
N ALA A 335 33.34 28.73 -1.61
CA ALA A 335 32.81 29.23 -2.91
C ALA A 335 33.52 28.79 -4.24
N GLU A 336 32.93 28.84 -5.45
CA GLU A 336 31.65 29.39 -5.95
C GLU A 336 31.11 28.67 -7.23
N ARG A 337 30.06 29.18 -7.92
CA ARG A 337 29.20 28.48 -8.93
C ARG A 337 29.15 29.14 -10.36
N PRO A 338 28.45 28.56 -11.39
CA PRO A 338 28.71 28.78 -12.83
C PRO A 338 27.64 29.59 -13.63
N PRO A 339 27.79 29.75 -14.97
CA PRO A 339 26.74 30.23 -15.90
C PRO A 339 26.46 29.25 -17.10
N PRO A 340 25.54 29.50 -18.09
CA PRO A 340 24.23 28.82 -18.08
C PRO A 340 23.75 28.34 -19.52
N PRO A 341 22.46 28.31 -19.97
CA PRO A 341 21.92 27.14 -20.70
C PRO A 341 21.37 27.42 -22.13
N ARG A 342 20.82 26.40 -22.82
CA ARG A 342 19.98 26.54 -24.04
C ARG A 342 18.70 25.67 -23.98
N LYS A 343 17.65 26.09 -24.71
CA LYS A 343 16.26 25.60 -24.60
C LYS A 343 15.88 24.52 -25.64
N PRO A 344 14.88 23.66 -25.37
CA PRO A 344 14.36 22.63 -26.29
C PRO A 344 13.11 23.10 -27.08
N SER A 345 12.65 22.27 -28.03
CA SER A 345 11.31 22.35 -28.65
C SER A 345 10.59 20.98 -28.64
N ALA A 346 9.26 21.00 -28.54
CA ALA A 346 8.34 19.84 -28.59
C ALA A 346 8.13 19.35 -30.06
N ALA A 347 7.27 18.38 -30.46
CA ALA A 347 6.17 17.60 -29.85
C ALA A 347 5.86 16.34 -30.72
N ALA A 348 5.05 15.32 -30.36
CA ALA A 348 4.72 14.67 -29.08
C ALA A 348 3.75 13.46 -29.31
N ASP A 349 4.18 12.22 -29.02
CA ASP A 349 3.49 10.95 -29.40
C ASP A 349 2.96 10.08 -28.22
N TRP A 350 2.66 10.71 -27.08
CA TRP A 350 2.44 10.05 -25.78
C TRP A 350 1.19 9.13 -25.64
N MET A 351 0.37 8.99 -26.69
CA MET A 351 -0.79 8.08 -26.70
C MET A 351 -0.47 6.68 -27.27
N ALA A 352 0.74 6.46 -27.82
CA ALA A 352 1.15 5.17 -28.39
C ALA A 352 1.42 4.09 -27.32
N ASP A 353 1.95 4.49 -26.15
CA ASP A 353 2.40 3.60 -25.05
C ASP A 353 1.29 2.69 -24.48
N PHE A 354 0.02 2.91 -24.83
CA PHE A 354 -1.14 2.12 -24.38
C PHE A 354 -1.85 1.32 -25.50
N ALA A 355 -1.37 1.39 -26.75
CA ALA A 355 -2.08 0.84 -27.91
C ALA A 355 -1.39 -0.34 -28.62
N GLU A 356 -0.07 -0.54 -28.41
CA GLU A 356 0.70 -1.56 -29.14
C GLU A 356 0.75 -2.92 -28.43
N LEU A 357 -0.37 -3.63 -28.47
CA LEU A 357 -0.35 -5.10 -28.51
C LEU A 357 -0.22 -5.54 -29.97
N PRO A 358 0.72 -6.46 -30.33
CA PRO A 358 0.79 -7.02 -31.67
C PRO A 358 -0.52 -7.75 -32.03
N ARG A 359 -1.37 -7.11 -32.84
CA ARG A 359 -2.45 -7.81 -33.54
C ARG A 359 -1.83 -8.75 -34.57
N ALA A 360 -1.66 -10.00 -34.20
CA ALA A 360 -1.54 -11.08 -35.17
C ALA A 360 -2.81 -11.08 -36.03
N ALA A 361 -2.65 -10.82 -37.32
CA ALA A 361 -3.71 -10.97 -38.28
C ALA A 361 -4.00 -12.47 -38.46
N ASP A 362 -5.26 -12.87 -38.24
CA ASP A 362 -6.03 -13.55 -39.28
C ASP A 362 -7.48 -13.74 -38.83
N ALA A 363 -8.42 -13.26 -39.66
CA ALA A 363 -9.85 -13.46 -39.46
C ALA A 363 -10.55 -13.61 -40.83
N PRO A 364 -11.06 -14.81 -41.17
CA PRO A 364 -12.10 -14.93 -42.17
C PRO A 364 -13.46 -14.55 -41.55
N LYS A 365 -14.15 -13.62 -42.21
CA LYS A 365 -15.46 -13.07 -41.83
C LYS A 365 -16.55 -14.15 -41.78
N ILE A 366 -17.37 -14.15 -40.73
CA ILE A 366 -18.78 -14.61 -40.80
C ILE A 366 -19.66 -13.58 -40.07
N ALA A 367 -20.76 -13.19 -40.71
CA ALA A 367 -21.69 -12.15 -40.26
C ALA A 367 -22.80 -12.72 -39.34
N PRO A 368 -23.56 -11.87 -38.60
CA PRO A 368 -24.25 -12.29 -37.39
C PRO A 368 -25.65 -12.84 -37.62
N ARG A 369 -26.14 -13.66 -36.67
CA ARG A 369 -27.58 -13.99 -36.54
C ARG A 369 -27.99 -14.14 -35.07
N ALA A 370 -28.93 -13.30 -34.66
CA ALA A 370 -29.65 -13.36 -33.39
C ALA A 370 -31.16 -13.57 -33.69
N PRO A 371 -32.08 -13.54 -32.70
CA PRO A 371 -32.15 -14.38 -31.50
C PRO A 371 -33.53 -15.05 -31.33
N ALA A 372 -33.63 -16.13 -30.53
CA ALA A 372 -34.86 -16.76 -30.00
C ALA A 372 -34.46 -18.00 -29.15
N THR A 373 -35.14 -18.47 -28.10
CA THR A 373 -36.36 -18.05 -27.37
C THR A 373 -36.37 -18.65 -25.94
N THR A 374 -37.35 -18.22 -25.13
CA THR A 374 -37.52 -18.43 -23.67
C THR A 374 -38.17 -19.82 -23.29
N PRO A 375 -38.63 -20.15 -22.06
CA PRO A 375 -38.23 -21.37 -21.32
C PRO A 375 -39.44 -22.27 -20.88
N PRO A 376 -39.54 -22.83 -19.64
CA PRO A 376 -38.71 -23.84 -18.97
C PRO A 376 -39.38 -25.26 -19.06
N PRO A 377 -40.27 -25.80 -18.19
CA PRO A 377 -40.68 -25.58 -16.77
C PRO A 377 -40.55 -26.83 -15.82
N ALA A 378 -40.98 -26.67 -14.55
CA ALA A 378 -41.61 -27.69 -13.67
C ALA A 378 -40.72 -28.79 -12.98
N ARG A 379 -40.98 -29.25 -11.73
CA ARG A 379 -42.07 -28.98 -10.74
C ARG A 379 -41.73 -29.61 -9.35
N ARG A 380 -42.10 -28.96 -8.23
CA ARG A 380 -42.73 -29.51 -6.97
C ARG A 380 -41.96 -30.63 -6.19
N THR A 381 -42.17 -31.04 -4.91
CA THR A 381 -42.92 -30.68 -3.67
C THR A 381 -42.34 -31.56 -2.52
N SER A 382 -42.50 -31.36 -1.20
CA SER A 382 -43.17 -30.33 -0.36
C SER A 382 -42.77 -30.42 1.13
N ARG A 383 -42.82 -29.27 1.83
CA ARG A 383 -43.11 -29.06 3.28
C ARG A 383 -44.19 -30.05 3.81
N PRO A 384 -44.12 -30.60 5.05
CA PRO A 384 -44.28 -29.88 6.35
C PRO A 384 -43.43 -30.42 7.53
N ALA A 385 -43.47 -29.93 8.78
CA ALA A 385 -43.74 -28.66 9.48
C ALA A 385 -43.82 -29.00 11.01
N PRO A 386 -43.70 -28.04 11.97
CA PRO A 386 -43.37 -28.30 13.38
C PRO A 386 -44.61 -28.42 14.31
N PRO A 387 -44.40 -28.65 15.63
CA PRO A 387 -44.52 -27.54 16.61
C PRO A 387 -43.48 -27.64 17.76
N ALA A 388 -43.37 -26.76 18.76
CA ALA A 388 -44.25 -25.68 19.24
C ALA A 388 -43.43 -24.45 19.76
N PRO A 389 -44.05 -23.27 19.96
CA PRO A 389 -43.34 -22.01 20.23
C PRO A 389 -43.07 -21.73 21.71
N ALA A 390 -42.05 -20.92 21.99
CA ALA A 390 -41.85 -20.25 23.28
C ALA A 390 -42.52 -18.85 23.27
N GLU A 391 -42.91 -18.39 24.45
CA GLU A 391 -43.75 -17.19 24.64
C GLU A 391 -43.01 -15.87 24.34
N ASN A 392 -43.78 -14.84 23.93
CA ASN A 392 -43.24 -13.49 23.75
C ASN A 392 -42.83 -12.88 25.09
N PRO A 393 -41.64 -12.26 25.20
CA PRO A 393 -41.20 -11.60 26.43
C PRO A 393 -42.01 -10.33 26.73
N ASP A 394 -42.19 -10.05 28.02
CA ASP A 394 -43.22 -9.17 28.58
C ASP A 394 -43.15 -7.68 28.15
N TRP A 395 -42.02 -7.24 27.60
CA TRP A 395 -41.74 -5.84 27.27
C TRP A 395 -42.40 -5.31 25.99
N MET A 396 -43.04 -6.17 25.19
CA MET A 396 -43.76 -5.75 23.97
C MET A 396 -45.21 -5.30 24.20
N LYS A 397 -45.72 -5.33 25.45
CA LYS A 397 -47.14 -5.03 25.74
C LYS A 397 -47.48 -3.54 25.79
N ASP A 398 -46.48 -2.65 25.84
CA ASP A 398 -46.68 -1.20 26.01
C ASP A 398 -46.78 -0.41 24.68
N PHE A 399 -46.95 -1.10 23.54
CA PHE A 399 -46.94 -0.51 22.20
C PHE A 399 -48.15 -0.86 21.31
N GLU A 400 -49.24 -1.40 21.89
CA GLU A 400 -50.54 -1.63 21.21
C GLU A 400 -51.64 -0.67 21.70
#